data_AF-A0A521WXA1-F1
#
_entry.id   AF-A0A521WXA1-F1
#
_cell.length_a   1.000
_cell.length_b   1.000
_cell.length_c   1.000
_cell.angle_alpha   90.00
_cell.angle_beta   90.00
_cell.angle_gamma   90.00
#
_symmetry.space_group_name_H-M   'P 1'
#
loop_
_entity.id
_entity.type
_entity.pdbx_description
1 polymer ?
#
loop_
_entity_poly.entity_id
_entity_poly.type
_entity_poly.pdbx_seq_one_letter_code
_entity_poly.pdbx_strand_id
1 'polypeptide(L)'
;MHTHAHTHRHERIALPERLAGQGLDEHQYESGDRAIHAILTDATAGPQTDLVITYRDGAYEVWAARGMIRFERLFATDGKGFEYRVIEQIGDNPVANQDPRALATIEEELAASKASGFPGIDANTAYVEPEHVTYPFAYERIAQLFDSPNAPDLAVNPKPYA
;
A
#
# COMPACT_ATOMS: atom_id res chain seq x y z
N MET A 1 -16.12 -38.25 -21.79
CA MET A 1 -15.26 -37.08 -22.05
C MET A 1 -16.07 -35.85 -21.67
N HIS A 2 -16.02 -35.45 -20.40
CA HIS A 2 -16.79 -34.31 -19.88
C HIS A 2 -15.93 -33.06 -19.97
N THR A 3 -16.29 -32.16 -20.88
CA THR A 3 -15.64 -30.85 -21.02
C THR A 3 -16.18 -29.95 -19.93
N HIS A 4 -15.39 -29.69 -18.88
CA HIS A 4 -15.70 -28.63 -17.92
C HIS A 4 -15.54 -27.27 -18.61
N ALA A 5 -16.66 -26.63 -18.91
CA ALA A 5 -16.69 -25.22 -19.24
C ALA A 5 -16.18 -24.44 -18.02
N HIS A 6 -14.97 -23.87 -18.13
CA HIS A 6 -14.53 -22.79 -17.24
C HIS A 6 -15.43 -21.59 -17.52
N THR A 7 -16.45 -21.41 -16.69
CA THR A 7 -17.20 -20.16 -16.64
C THR A 7 -16.25 -19.09 -16.11
N HIS A 8 -15.66 -18.30 -17.01
CA HIS A 8 -15.05 -17.02 -16.65
C HIS A 8 -16.17 -16.14 -16.07
N ARG A 9 -16.33 -16.14 -14.74
CA ARG A 9 -17.03 -15.04 -14.08
C ARG A 9 -16.19 -13.80 -14.39
N HIS A 10 -16.79 -12.84 -15.09
CA HIS A 10 -16.20 -11.52 -15.24
C HIS A 10 -15.98 -10.97 -13.82
N GLU A 11 -14.71 -10.90 -13.40
CA GLU A 11 -14.31 -10.27 -12.15
C GLU A 11 -14.68 -8.79 -12.26
N ARG A 12 -15.61 -8.35 -11.43
CA ARG A 12 -16.12 -6.99 -11.49
C ARG A 12 -15.29 -6.12 -10.56
N ILE A 13 -14.64 -5.11 -11.14
CA ILE A 13 -13.92 -4.08 -10.39
C ILE A 13 -14.90 -3.34 -9.48
N ALA A 14 -14.52 -3.20 -8.22
CA ALA A 14 -15.21 -2.46 -7.19
C ALA A 14 -14.45 -1.14 -6.92
N LEU A 15 -14.78 -0.13 -7.74
CA LEU A 15 -14.29 1.24 -7.61
C LEU A 15 -14.62 1.81 -6.21
N PRO A 16 -14.00 2.94 -5.81
CA PRO A 16 -14.41 3.67 -4.62
C PRO A 16 -15.93 3.87 -4.52
N GLU A 17 -16.49 3.80 -3.30
CA GLU A 17 -17.93 3.85 -3.07
C GLU A 17 -18.61 5.09 -3.67
N ARG A 18 -17.92 6.24 -3.69
CA ARG A 18 -18.44 7.51 -4.26
C ARG A 18 -17.36 8.26 -5.04
N LEU A 19 -17.35 8.12 -6.35
CA LEU A 19 -16.41 8.84 -7.22
C LEU A 19 -16.72 10.35 -7.27
N ALA A 20 -15.68 11.14 -7.03
CA ALA A 20 -15.64 12.60 -7.11
C ALA A 20 -14.20 13.03 -7.47
N GLY A 21 -13.59 13.90 -6.67
CA GLY A 21 -12.24 14.43 -6.89
C GLY A 21 -11.15 13.76 -6.05
N GLN A 22 -11.36 12.52 -5.59
CA GLN A 22 -10.32 11.80 -4.84
C GLN A 22 -9.25 11.21 -5.74
N GLY A 23 -8.02 11.14 -5.23
CA GLY A 23 -6.89 10.63 -5.99
C GLY A 23 -6.46 11.60 -7.10
N LEU A 24 -5.77 11.10 -8.10
CA LEU A 24 -5.30 11.92 -9.21
C LEU A 24 -6.23 11.76 -10.41
N ASP A 25 -6.64 12.88 -11.01
CA ASP A 25 -7.30 12.91 -12.32
C ASP A 25 -6.29 13.03 -13.48
N GLU A 26 -6.76 12.83 -14.71
CA GLU A 26 -5.92 12.85 -15.91
C GLU A 26 -5.16 14.18 -16.14
N HIS A 27 -5.68 15.30 -15.65
CA HIS A 27 -5.03 16.61 -15.71
C HIS A 27 -3.95 16.76 -14.63
N GLN A 28 -4.01 15.94 -13.58
CA GLN A 28 -3.06 15.96 -12.47
C GLN A 28 -1.95 14.91 -12.59
N TYR A 29 -2.01 13.95 -13.53
CA TYR A 29 -1.05 12.85 -13.61
C TYR A 29 0.40 13.32 -13.65
N GLU A 30 0.73 14.28 -14.51
CA GLU A 30 2.09 14.76 -14.65
C GLU A 30 2.59 15.47 -13.36
N SER A 31 1.74 16.27 -12.72
CA SER A 31 2.10 16.91 -11.45
C SER A 31 2.13 15.93 -10.29
N GLY A 32 1.26 14.93 -10.28
CA GLY A 32 1.21 13.85 -9.30
C GLY A 32 2.46 12.99 -9.34
N ASP A 33 2.90 12.58 -10.53
CA ASP A 33 4.15 11.81 -10.70
C ASP A 33 5.36 12.60 -10.21
N ARG A 34 5.43 13.90 -10.53
CA ARG A 34 6.48 14.78 -10.00
C ARG A 34 6.42 14.92 -8.48
N ALA A 35 5.23 15.03 -7.90
CA ALA A 35 5.06 15.16 -6.46
C ALA A 35 5.48 13.86 -5.74
N ILE A 36 5.03 12.70 -6.22
CA ILE A 36 5.45 11.38 -5.70
C ILE A 36 6.98 11.26 -5.77
N HIS A 37 7.57 11.55 -6.92
CA HIS A 37 9.02 11.52 -7.08
C HIS A 37 9.72 12.48 -6.11
N ALA A 38 9.27 13.72 -6.00
CA ALA A 38 9.86 14.71 -5.11
C ALA A 38 9.77 14.27 -3.64
N ILE A 39 8.61 13.80 -3.19
CA ILE A 39 8.41 13.32 -1.81
C ILE A 39 9.37 12.17 -1.48
N LEU A 40 9.53 11.20 -2.38
CA LEU A 40 10.35 10.02 -2.15
C LEU A 40 11.85 10.25 -2.33
N THR A 41 12.26 11.26 -3.10
CA THR A 41 13.68 11.51 -3.44
C THR A 41 14.27 12.78 -2.84
N ASP A 42 13.44 13.64 -2.24
CA ASP A 42 13.92 14.83 -1.54
C ASP A 42 14.91 14.45 -0.43
N ALA A 43 15.99 15.24 -0.30
CA ALA A 43 17.07 14.94 0.64
C ALA A 43 16.64 14.99 2.11
N THR A 44 15.53 15.66 2.42
CA THR A 44 14.99 15.79 3.78
C THR A 44 13.76 14.90 3.97
N ALA A 45 12.76 15.00 3.08
CA ALA A 45 11.50 14.28 3.20
C ALA A 45 11.61 12.81 2.77
N GLY A 46 12.45 12.49 1.79
CA GLY A 46 12.62 11.12 1.28
C GLY A 46 13.04 10.13 2.36
N PRO A 47 14.11 10.40 3.15
CA PRO A 47 14.51 9.54 4.26
C PRO A 47 13.45 9.32 5.34
N GLN A 48 12.47 10.22 5.45
CA GLN A 48 11.37 10.18 6.42
C GLN A 48 10.09 9.56 5.88
N THR A 49 9.96 9.42 4.56
CA THR A 49 8.76 8.89 3.92
C THR A 49 8.92 7.40 3.70
N ASP A 50 7.90 6.62 4.10
CA ASP A 50 7.82 5.22 3.70
C ASP A 50 6.97 5.07 2.44
N LEU A 51 5.69 5.46 2.54
CA LEU A 51 4.72 5.26 1.47
C LEU A 51 4.15 6.57 0.97
N VAL A 52 3.91 6.66 -0.33
CA VAL A 52 2.99 7.61 -0.95
C VAL A 52 1.92 6.82 -1.66
N ILE A 53 0.66 7.08 -1.34
CA ILE A 53 -0.49 6.30 -1.76
C ILE A 53 -1.43 7.20 -2.55
N THR A 54 -1.95 6.70 -3.67
CA THR A 54 -2.95 7.42 -4.47
C THR A 54 -3.95 6.46 -5.09
N TYR A 55 -4.98 7.01 -5.72
CA TYR A 55 -5.93 6.30 -6.56
C TYR A 55 -6.00 7.01 -7.91
N ARG A 56 -5.81 6.28 -9.01
CA ARG A 56 -6.01 6.81 -10.36
C ARG A 56 -6.29 5.69 -11.34
N ASP A 57 -7.00 6.02 -12.41
CA ASP A 57 -7.26 5.11 -13.52
C ASP A 57 -7.79 3.73 -13.05
N GLY A 58 -8.74 3.77 -12.11
CA GLY A 58 -9.40 2.56 -11.57
C GLY A 58 -8.56 1.73 -10.60
N ALA A 59 -7.32 2.12 -10.29
CA ALA A 59 -6.40 1.37 -9.44
C ALA A 59 -5.87 2.20 -8.28
N TYR A 60 -5.55 1.52 -7.19
CA TYR A 60 -4.83 2.07 -6.05
C TYR A 60 -3.33 1.89 -6.30
N GLU A 61 -2.54 2.91 -6.00
CA GLU A 61 -1.10 2.85 -6.12
C GLU A 61 -0.45 3.03 -4.76
N VAL A 62 0.60 2.27 -4.50
CA VAL A 62 1.44 2.39 -3.31
C VAL A 62 2.87 2.52 -3.78
N TRP A 63 3.48 3.67 -3.53
CA TRP A 63 4.83 4.01 -3.93
C TRP A 63 5.73 4.10 -2.70
N ALA A 64 6.94 3.58 -2.81
CA ALA A 64 8.01 3.71 -1.84
C ALA A 64 9.34 3.86 -2.57
N ALA A 65 10.40 4.29 -1.87
CA ALA A 65 11.74 4.36 -2.47
C ALA A 65 12.25 2.99 -2.95
N ARG A 66 11.78 1.90 -2.34
CA ARG A 66 12.13 0.50 -2.67
C ARG A 66 11.33 -0.12 -3.81
N GLY A 67 10.24 0.51 -4.23
CA GLY A 67 9.36 -0.05 -5.25
C GLY A 67 7.92 0.45 -5.14
N MET A 68 7.06 -0.10 -5.97
CA MET A 68 5.66 0.27 -6.04
C MET A 68 4.79 -0.92 -6.44
N ILE A 69 3.50 -0.82 -6.10
CA ILE A 69 2.45 -1.65 -6.68
C ILE A 69 1.27 -0.81 -7.15
N ARG A 70 0.58 -1.31 -8.17
CA ARG A 70 -0.80 -0.94 -8.48
C ARG A 70 -1.70 -2.14 -8.23
N PHE A 71 -2.82 -1.92 -7.57
CA PHE A 71 -3.79 -2.99 -7.33
C PHE A 71 -5.23 -2.52 -7.54
N GLU A 72 -6.08 -3.49 -7.88
CA GLU A 72 -7.52 -3.31 -8.03
C GLU A 72 -8.24 -3.95 -6.85
N ARG A 73 -9.39 -3.37 -6.49
CA ARG A 73 -10.39 -4.02 -5.63
C ARG A 73 -11.44 -4.66 -6.51
N LEU A 74 -11.75 -5.93 -6.26
CA LEU A 74 -12.73 -6.74 -6.99
C LEU A 74 -13.84 -7.13 -6.02
N PHE A 75 -15.08 -7.27 -6.49
CA PHE A 75 -16.10 -7.96 -5.70
C PHE A 75 -15.71 -9.43 -5.54
N ALA A 76 -15.74 -9.92 -4.30
CA ALA A 76 -15.39 -11.31 -4.02
C ALA A 76 -16.27 -12.28 -4.81
N THR A 77 -15.67 -13.38 -5.27
CA THR A 77 -16.37 -14.36 -6.13
C THR A 77 -17.50 -15.10 -5.40
N ASP A 78 -17.45 -15.18 -4.08
CA ASP A 78 -18.53 -15.73 -3.24
C ASP A 78 -19.68 -14.72 -2.99
N GLY A 79 -19.53 -13.49 -3.49
CA GLY A 79 -20.49 -12.40 -3.32
C GLY A 79 -20.41 -11.70 -1.95
N LYS A 80 -19.39 -11.98 -1.14
CA LYS A 80 -19.22 -11.41 0.21
C LYS A 80 -17.90 -10.66 0.31
N GLY A 81 -18.00 -9.33 0.33
CA GLY A 81 -16.84 -8.46 0.52
C GLY A 81 -16.02 -8.30 -0.77
N PHE A 82 -14.71 -8.18 -0.60
CA PHE A 82 -13.79 -7.79 -1.66
C PHE A 82 -12.57 -8.70 -1.72
N GLU A 83 -12.03 -8.85 -2.92
CA GLU A 83 -10.73 -9.44 -3.21
C GLU A 83 -9.82 -8.34 -3.80
N TYR A 84 -8.50 -8.49 -3.68
CA TYR A 84 -7.54 -7.52 -4.19
C TYR A 84 -6.54 -8.18 -5.10
N ARG A 85 -6.25 -7.52 -6.23
CA ARG A 85 -5.32 -8.03 -7.23
C ARG A 85 -4.28 -6.98 -7.55
N VAL A 86 -3.01 -7.31 -7.33
CA VAL A 86 -1.89 -6.53 -7.85
C VAL A 86 -1.85 -6.70 -9.37
N ILE A 87 -1.93 -5.59 -10.10
CA ILE A 87 -1.91 -5.53 -11.57
C ILE A 87 -0.59 -5.02 -12.12
N GLU A 88 0.21 -4.34 -11.29
CA GLU A 88 1.54 -3.90 -11.63
C GLU A 88 2.42 -3.88 -10.37
N GLN A 89 3.68 -4.24 -10.53
CA GLN A 89 4.70 -4.14 -9.49
C GLN A 89 6.04 -3.76 -10.12
N ILE A 90 6.71 -2.77 -9.56
CA ILE A 90 8.08 -2.39 -9.92
C ILE A 90 8.91 -2.43 -8.64
N GLY A 91 10.03 -3.17 -8.64
CA GLY A 91 10.81 -3.39 -7.42
C GLY A 91 10.01 -4.18 -6.38
N ASP A 92 10.14 -3.80 -5.12
CA ASP A 92 9.47 -4.47 -4.01
C ASP A 92 8.01 -4.01 -3.87
N ASN A 93 7.14 -4.94 -3.45
CA ASN A 93 5.80 -4.57 -2.99
C ASN A 93 5.91 -3.96 -1.59
N PRO A 94 5.66 -2.64 -1.40
CA PRO A 94 5.91 -1.96 -0.14
C PRO A 94 5.03 -2.44 1.02
N VAL A 95 3.92 -3.11 0.71
CA VAL A 95 2.92 -3.61 1.66
C VAL A 95 2.71 -5.13 1.50
N ALA A 96 3.75 -5.85 1.07
CA ALA A 96 3.68 -7.30 0.85
C ALA A 96 3.29 -8.07 2.13
N ASN A 97 3.86 -7.69 3.27
CA ASN A 97 3.52 -8.27 4.56
C ASN A 97 2.31 -7.54 5.16
N GLN A 98 1.18 -8.23 5.24
CA GLN A 98 -0.08 -7.72 5.80
C GLN A 98 -0.56 -8.53 7.01
N ASP A 99 0.32 -9.32 7.63
CA ASP A 99 -0.04 -10.11 8.80
C ASP A 99 -0.28 -9.19 10.01
N PRO A 100 -1.50 -9.16 10.59
CA PRO A 100 -1.79 -8.40 11.81
C PRO A 100 -1.08 -8.92 13.06
N ARG A 101 -0.38 -10.06 12.98
CA ARG A 101 0.35 -10.70 14.08
C ARG A 101 1.87 -10.59 13.95
N ALA A 102 2.39 -9.99 12.88
CA ALA A 102 3.82 -9.73 12.78
C ALA A 102 4.26 -8.71 13.84
N LEU A 103 5.46 -8.91 14.41
CA LEU A 103 6.03 -8.10 15.49
C LEU A 103 5.12 -8.02 16.74
N ALA A 104 4.42 -9.11 17.06
CA ALA A 104 3.52 -9.16 18.21
C ALA A 104 4.23 -9.36 19.55
N THR A 105 5.53 -9.68 19.53
CA THR A 105 6.35 -9.91 20.71
C THR A 105 7.59 -9.03 20.75
N ILE A 106 8.10 -8.77 21.96
CA ILE A 106 9.37 -8.04 22.18
C ILE A 106 10.53 -8.70 21.44
N GLU A 107 10.60 -10.02 21.41
CA GLU A 107 11.68 -10.75 20.73
C GLU A 107 11.65 -10.51 19.21
N GLU A 108 10.47 -10.55 18.60
CA GLU A 108 10.30 -10.27 17.17
C GLU A 108 10.64 -8.82 16.84
N GLU A 109 10.20 -7.87 17.65
CA GLU A 109 10.50 -6.43 17.48
C GLU A 109 12.01 -6.16 17.56
N LEU A 110 12.71 -6.74 18.55
CA LEU A 110 14.17 -6.63 18.69
C LEU A 110 14.90 -7.31 17.52
N ALA A 111 14.42 -8.45 17.05
CA ALA A 111 15.00 -9.13 15.89
C ALA A 111 14.86 -8.29 14.61
N ALA A 112 13.69 -7.68 14.39
CA ALA A 112 13.43 -6.79 13.27
C ALA A 112 14.26 -5.49 13.35
N SER A 113 14.37 -4.89 14.54
CA SER A 113 15.23 -3.74 14.79
C SER A 113 16.71 -4.04 14.50
N LYS A 114 17.19 -5.22 14.92
CA LYS A 114 18.55 -5.66 14.62
C LYS A 114 18.76 -5.86 13.11
N ALA A 115 17.79 -6.46 12.41
CA ALA A 115 17.84 -6.61 10.95
C ALA A 115 17.83 -5.24 10.23
N SER A 116 17.13 -4.27 10.82
CA SER A 116 17.08 -2.86 10.40
C SER A 116 18.37 -2.08 10.66
N GLY A 117 19.38 -2.69 11.29
CA GLY A 117 20.67 -2.05 11.60
C GLY A 117 20.72 -1.35 12.97
N PHE A 118 19.72 -1.55 13.82
CA PHE A 118 19.63 -0.96 15.17
C PHE A 118 19.73 -2.07 16.24
N PRO A 119 20.96 -2.50 16.63
CA PRO A 119 21.19 -3.70 17.45
C PRO A 119 20.94 -3.51 18.96
N GLY A 120 19.94 -2.71 19.35
CA GLY A 120 19.55 -2.51 20.74
C GLY A 120 18.95 -3.75 21.40
N ILE A 121 18.94 -3.78 22.73
CA ILE A 121 18.23 -4.80 23.53
C ILE A 121 16.97 -4.25 24.21
N ASP A 122 16.74 -2.94 24.11
CA ASP A 122 15.58 -2.26 24.68
C ASP A 122 14.56 -1.98 23.58
N ALA A 123 13.41 -2.64 23.67
CA ALA A 123 12.31 -2.49 22.72
C ALA A 123 11.78 -1.05 22.66
N ASN A 124 11.89 -0.26 23.74
CA ASN A 124 11.43 1.14 23.73
C ASN A 124 12.27 2.06 22.83
N THR A 125 13.41 1.56 22.35
CA THR A 125 14.32 2.28 21.45
C THR A 125 14.59 1.50 20.16
N ALA A 126 13.80 0.45 19.91
CA ALA A 126 13.91 -0.38 18.74
C ALA A 126 13.29 0.36 17.53
N TYR A 127 14.13 0.75 16.58
CA TYR A 127 13.67 1.30 15.31
C TYR A 127 13.64 0.19 14.28
N VAL A 128 12.52 0.09 13.56
CA VAL A 128 12.32 -0.92 12.53
C VAL A 128 12.16 -0.21 11.19
N GLU A 129 13.05 -0.53 10.25
CA GLU A 129 12.95 -0.02 8.89
C GLU A 129 11.69 -0.58 8.20
N PRO A 130 11.09 0.17 7.26
CA PRO A 130 9.92 -0.26 6.50
C PRO A 130 9.94 -1.66 5.89
N GLU A 131 11.11 -2.16 5.48
CA GLU A 131 11.23 -3.49 4.88
C GLU A 131 10.99 -4.63 5.89
N HIS A 132 10.97 -4.30 7.18
CA HIS A 132 10.82 -5.24 8.28
C HIS A 132 9.52 -5.06 9.08
N VAL A 133 8.68 -4.06 8.73
CA VAL A 133 7.37 -3.89 9.35
C VAL A 133 6.28 -4.67 8.60
N THR A 134 5.07 -4.64 9.16
CA THR A 134 3.85 -5.14 8.52
C THR A 134 2.89 -3.98 8.30
N TYR A 135 2.08 -4.08 7.26
CA TYR A 135 0.94 -3.21 6.99
C TYR A 135 -0.35 -4.02 7.05
N PRO A 136 -0.92 -4.26 8.25
CA PRO A 136 -2.06 -5.16 8.37
C PRO A 136 -3.27 -4.66 7.59
N PHE A 137 -3.82 -5.53 6.75
CA PHE A 137 -4.96 -5.22 5.87
C PHE A 137 -4.73 -3.95 5.03
N ALA A 138 -3.51 -3.81 4.49
CA ALA A 138 -3.11 -2.65 3.71
C ALA A 138 -4.08 -2.38 2.56
N TYR A 139 -4.42 -3.40 1.77
CA TYR A 139 -5.28 -3.21 0.61
C TYR A 139 -6.68 -2.72 1.00
N GLU A 140 -7.26 -3.31 2.05
CA GLU A 140 -8.56 -2.90 2.59
C GLU A 140 -8.54 -1.47 3.10
N ARG A 141 -7.52 -1.12 3.91
CA ARG A 141 -7.41 0.20 4.53
C ARG A 141 -7.15 1.28 3.50
N ILE A 142 -6.31 1.00 2.51
CA ILE A 142 -6.05 1.92 1.39
C ILE A 142 -7.32 2.10 0.58
N ALA A 143 -8.00 1.03 0.18
CA ALA A 143 -9.23 1.16 -0.59
C ALA A 143 -10.31 1.94 0.19
N GLN A 144 -10.44 1.68 1.49
CA GLN A 144 -11.36 2.41 2.38
C GLN A 144 -11.02 3.90 2.49
N LEU A 145 -9.74 4.28 2.49
CA LEU A 145 -9.34 5.68 2.52
C LEU A 145 -9.95 6.45 1.34
N PHE A 146 -9.92 5.86 0.15
CA PHE A 146 -10.40 6.48 -1.10
C PHE A 146 -11.89 6.29 -1.36
N ASP A 147 -12.61 5.50 -0.56
CA ASP A 147 -14.08 5.40 -0.62
C ASP A 147 -14.77 6.74 -0.32
N SER A 148 -14.09 7.65 0.39
CA SER A 148 -14.56 9.01 0.60
C SER A 148 -14.44 9.85 -0.68
N PRO A 149 -15.49 10.59 -1.07
CA PRO A 149 -15.40 11.54 -2.19
C PRO A 149 -14.48 12.74 -1.90
N ASN A 150 -14.05 12.90 -0.65
CA ASN A 150 -13.12 13.94 -0.20
C ASN A 150 -11.76 13.35 0.21
N ALA A 151 -11.44 12.12 -0.21
CA ALA A 151 -10.11 11.57 0.03
C ALA A 151 -9.06 12.41 -0.72
N PRO A 152 -7.81 12.44 -0.23
CA PRO A 152 -6.79 13.31 -0.81
C PRO A 152 -6.33 12.83 -2.19
N ASP A 153 -5.65 13.70 -2.92
CA ASP A 153 -4.95 13.32 -4.16
C ASP A 153 -3.81 12.34 -3.87
N LEU A 154 -3.05 12.64 -2.81
CA LEU A 154 -1.93 11.83 -2.30
C LEU A 154 -2.06 11.67 -0.78
N ALA A 155 -1.85 10.46 -0.28
CA ALA A 155 -1.69 10.17 1.15
C ALA A 155 -0.25 9.75 1.43
N VAL A 156 0.40 10.39 2.40
CA VAL A 156 1.79 10.09 2.77
C VAL A 156 1.81 9.36 4.10
N ASN A 157 2.45 8.20 4.13
CA ASN A 157 2.77 7.49 5.36
C ASN A 157 4.27 7.68 5.69
N PRO A 158 4.60 8.39 6.78
CA PRO A 158 5.99 8.51 7.20
C PRO A 158 6.51 7.17 7.75
N LYS A 159 7.83 7.05 7.87
CA LYS A 159 8.45 5.98 8.64
C LYS A 159 7.97 6.02 10.10
N PRO A 160 7.93 4.89 10.82
CA PRO A 160 7.37 4.81 12.17
C PRO A 160 8.07 5.68 13.24
N TYR A 161 9.24 6.24 12.90
CA TYR A 161 10.09 7.04 13.80
C TYR A 161 10.47 8.41 13.21
N ALA A 162 9.84 8.82 12.10
CA ALA A 162 10.11 10.10 11.45
C ALA A 162 9.65 11.32 12.26
#